data_AF-A0A023H839-F1
#
_entry.id   AF-A0A023H839-F1
#
_cell.length_a   1.000
_cell.length_b   1.000
_cell.length_c   1.000
_cell.angle_alpha   90.00
_cell.angle_beta   90.00
_cell.angle_gamma   90.00
#
_symmetry.space_group_name_H-M   'P 1'
#
loop_
_entity.id
_entity.type
_entity.pdbx_description
1 polymer ?
#
loop_
_entity_poly.entity_id
_entity_poly.type
_entity_poly.pdbx_seq_one_letter_code
_entity_poly.pdbx_strand_id
1 'polypeptide(L)'
;MPVAQAEDGYDMWLRYTPVTDNKLRKAYQQQITHILVEGDSPTLSVTAAELQRGLTGLLAKPVAMGGGKLAKHALVIGTPANSPLIASLQLGDRLAALGDEGYIIEQTRINKRPVTIIAANSDVGVLYGSFHFLRLIQTRQPLDKISISSAPKLQHRVINHWDNLNRVVERGYAGLSLWDWGTLPEHKSQRYVDYAR
;
A
#
# COMPACT_ATOMS: atom_id res chain seq x y z
N MET A 1 23.16 -9.61 23.67
CA MET A 1 22.33 -10.61 22.96
C MET A 1 21.10 -9.91 22.46
N PRO A 2 20.67 -10.07 21.19
CA PRO A 2 19.39 -9.53 20.78
C PRO A 2 18.32 -10.29 21.55
N VAL A 3 17.52 -9.56 22.34
CA VAL A 3 16.35 -10.11 23.00
C VAL A 3 15.40 -10.54 21.89
N ALA A 4 15.01 -11.81 21.87
CA ALA A 4 13.95 -12.25 20.97
C ALA A 4 12.66 -11.53 21.39
N GLN A 5 12.27 -10.49 20.66
CA GLN A 5 10.90 -9.99 20.75
C GLN A 5 10.00 -11.05 20.13
N ALA A 6 9.16 -11.68 20.95
CA ALA A 6 8.10 -12.52 20.45
C ALA A 6 7.11 -11.66 19.66
N GLU A 7 6.61 -12.18 18.55
CA GLU A 7 5.53 -11.54 17.78
C GLU A 7 4.25 -11.56 18.63
N ASP A 8 3.64 -10.40 18.85
CA ASP A 8 2.42 -10.24 19.67
C ASP A 8 1.12 -10.21 18.84
N GLY A 9 1.25 -10.22 17.50
CA GLY A 9 0.15 -10.25 16.55
C GLY A 9 -0.50 -8.89 16.25
N TYR A 10 -0.01 -7.78 16.80
CA TYR A 10 -0.60 -6.45 16.59
C TYR A 10 -0.67 -6.06 15.11
N ASP A 11 0.39 -6.31 14.34
CA ASP A 11 0.49 -5.96 12.91
C ASP A 11 -0.30 -6.92 11.98
N MET A 12 -0.91 -7.97 12.53
CA MET A 12 -1.67 -8.98 11.78
C MET A 12 -0.89 -9.51 10.56
N TRP A 13 -1.41 -9.31 9.34
CA TRP A 13 -0.75 -9.74 8.10
C TRP A 13 0.16 -8.68 7.49
N LEU A 14 0.11 -7.41 7.93
CA LEU A 14 0.97 -6.32 7.43
C LEU A 14 2.35 -6.33 8.09
N ARG A 15 2.92 -7.54 8.23
CA ARG A 15 4.24 -7.78 8.80
C ARG A 15 5.31 -7.47 7.76
N TYR A 16 5.85 -6.26 7.84
CA TYR A 16 6.92 -5.79 6.96
C TYR A 16 8.31 -6.22 7.46
N THR A 17 8.43 -7.51 7.80
CA THR A 17 9.72 -8.11 8.17
C THR A 17 10.55 -8.38 6.91
N PRO A 18 11.88 -8.34 6.98
CA PRO A 18 12.74 -8.61 5.82
C PRO A 18 12.38 -9.90 5.08
N VAL A 19 12.32 -9.83 3.74
CA VAL A 19 12.17 -11.02 2.90
C VAL A 19 13.32 -11.99 3.18
N THR A 20 12.98 -13.20 3.63
CA THR A 20 13.95 -14.18 4.14
C THR A 20 14.81 -14.81 3.04
N ASP A 21 14.29 -14.91 1.82
CA ASP A 21 15.08 -15.33 0.65
C ASP A 21 16.01 -14.18 0.23
N ASN A 22 17.31 -14.36 0.49
CA ASN A 22 18.33 -13.37 0.19
C ASN A 22 18.48 -13.06 -1.31
N LYS A 23 18.30 -14.06 -2.19
CA LYS A 23 18.43 -13.86 -3.64
C LYS A 23 17.26 -13.04 -4.15
N LEU A 24 16.05 -13.39 -3.72
CA LEU A 24 14.83 -12.68 -4.06
C LEU A 24 14.82 -11.25 -3.49
N ARG A 25 15.21 -11.07 -2.23
CA ARG A 25 15.33 -9.74 -1.62
C ARG A 25 16.29 -8.83 -2.39
N LYS A 26 17.45 -9.36 -2.82
CA LYS A 26 18.40 -8.60 -3.67
C LYS A 26 17.78 -8.21 -5.01
N ALA A 27 16.97 -9.07 -5.62
CA ALA A 27 16.24 -8.74 -6.84
C ALA A 27 15.25 -7.59 -6.61
N TYR A 28 14.45 -7.64 -5.53
CA TYR A 28 13.55 -6.53 -5.17
C TYR A 28 14.29 -5.22 -4.92
N GLN A 29 15.43 -5.25 -4.21
CA GLN A 29 16.27 -4.07 -3.96
C GLN A 29 16.82 -3.44 -5.24
N GLN A 30 17.03 -4.23 -6.29
CA GLN A 30 17.48 -3.73 -7.60
C GLN A 30 16.30 -3.17 -8.42
N GLN A 31 15.12 -3.79 -8.28
CA GLN A 31 13.90 -3.39 -9.00
C GLN A 31 13.20 -2.17 -8.39
N ILE A 32 13.40 -1.91 -7.09
CA ILE A 32 12.72 -0.85 -6.34
C ILE A 32 13.76 -0.05 -5.55
N THR A 33 14.03 1.16 -6.01
CA THR A 33 15.08 2.02 -5.41
C THR A 33 14.52 3.24 -4.68
N HIS A 34 13.38 3.75 -5.13
CA HIS A 34 12.68 4.89 -4.55
C HIS A 34 11.21 4.86 -4.97
N ILE A 35 10.38 5.55 -4.19
CA ILE A 35 8.95 5.71 -4.44
C ILE A 35 8.74 7.13 -4.98
N LEU A 36 8.04 7.27 -6.10
CA LEU A 36 7.69 8.56 -6.68
C LEU A 36 6.17 8.73 -6.64
N VAL A 37 5.73 9.77 -5.95
CA VAL A 37 4.33 10.20 -5.85
C VAL A 37 4.30 11.69 -6.19
N GLU A 38 3.50 12.07 -7.19
CA GLU A 38 3.41 13.46 -7.65
C GLU A 38 2.17 14.19 -7.10
N GLY A 39 1.13 13.46 -6.71
CA GLY A 39 -0.04 14.00 -6.03
C GLY A 39 0.13 14.09 -4.51
N ASP A 40 -0.63 14.98 -3.88
CA ASP A 40 -0.51 15.35 -2.45
C ASP A 40 -1.80 15.15 -1.65
N SER A 41 -2.79 14.43 -2.20
CA SER A 41 -4.03 14.16 -1.48
C SER A 41 -3.79 13.37 -0.18
N PRO A 42 -4.70 13.45 0.82
CA PRO A 42 -4.56 12.68 2.05
C PRO A 42 -4.41 11.17 1.79
N THR A 43 -5.18 10.64 0.83
CA THR A 43 -5.14 9.22 0.43
C THR A 43 -3.78 8.84 -0.16
N LEU A 44 -3.22 9.66 -1.05
CA LEU A 44 -1.90 9.41 -1.62
C LEU A 44 -0.79 9.55 -0.57
N SER A 45 -0.95 10.49 0.36
CA SER A 45 0.00 10.69 1.46
C SER A 45 0.09 9.46 2.36
N VAL A 46 -1.05 8.88 2.77
CA VAL A 46 -1.05 7.64 3.56
C VAL A 46 -0.59 6.43 2.74
N THR A 47 -0.91 6.39 1.44
CA THR A 47 -0.45 5.34 0.53
C THR A 47 1.07 5.34 0.40
N ALA A 48 1.67 6.52 0.19
CA ALA A 48 3.09 6.71 0.11
C ALA A 48 3.80 6.34 1.42
N ALA A 49 3.25 6.76 2.56
CA ALA A 49 3.78 6.39 3.87
C ALA A 49 3.73 4.87 4.11
N GLU A 50 2.65 4.20 3.69
CA GLU A 50 2.50 2.75 3.82
C GLU A 50 3.49 2.00 2.92
N LEU A 51 3.65 2.42 1.67
CA LEU A 51 4.67 1.88 0.77
C LEU A 51 6.08 2.10 1.32
N GLN A 52 6.38 3.28 1.85
CA GLN A 52 7.69 3.57 2.41
C GLN A 52 8.00 2.66 3.61
N ARG A 53 7.04 2.53 4.53
CA ARG A 53 7.13 1.63 5.70
C ARG A 53 7.33 0.19 5.23
N GLY A 54 6.46 -0.28 4.35
CA GLY A 54 6.44 -1.66 3.88
C GLY A 54 7.69 -2.05 3.11
N LEU A 55 8.08 -1.23 2.14
CA LEU A 55 9.25 -1.51 1.32
C LEU A 55 10.54 -1.39 2.14
N THR A 56 10.65 -0.42 3.05
CA THR A 56 11.84 -0.30 3.91
C THR A 56 12.04 -1.55 4.77
N GLY A 57 10.96 -2.07 5.37
CA GLY A 57 10.99 -3.28 6.18
C GLY A 57 11.27 -4.54 5.35
N LEU A 58 10.48 -4.77 4.30
CA LEU A 58 10.58 -5.98 3.45
C LEU A 58 11.93 -6.08 2.74
N LEU A 59 12.49 -4.96 2.27
CA LEU A 59 13.77 -4.94 1.55
C LEU A 59 14.96 -4.84 2.52
N ALA A 60 14.74 -4.64 3.83
CA ALA A 60 15.79 -4.41 4.82
C ALA A 60 16.78 -3.30 4.41
N LYS A 61 16.26 -2.26 3.75
CA LYS A 61 17.02 -1.11 3.25
C LYS A 61 16.10 0.10 3.20
N PRO A 62 16.55 1.29 3.62
CA PRO A 62 15.76 2.52 3.46
C PRO A 62 15.35 2.73 2.00
N VAL A 63 14.05 2.88 1.77
CA VAL A 63 13.49 3.27 0.47
C VAL A 63 13.09 4.74 0.55
N ALA A 64 13.75 5.57 -0.24
CA ALA A 64 13.52 7.01 -0.23
C ALA A 64 12.26 7.39 -1.01
N MET A 65 11.58 8.45 -0.57
CA MET A 65 10.62 9.17 -1.38
C MET A 65 11.40 10.05 -2.37
N GLY A 66 11.16 9.89 -3.67
CA GLY A 66 11.83 10.63 -4.73
C GLY A 66 11.26 12.04 -4.87
N GLY A 67 12.12 13.05 -4.79
CA GLY A 67 11.74 14.44 -5.08
C GLY A 67 11.74 14.72 -6.59
N GLY A 68 10.55 14.75 -7.20
CA GLY A 68 10.23 15.38 -8.50
C GLY A 68 10.93 14.90 -9.78
N LYS A 69 12.07 14.18 -9.70
CA LYS A 69 12.79 13.65 -10.86
C LYS A 69 12.73 12.14 -10.89
N LEU A 70 12.22 11.60 -12.01
CA LEU A 70 12.20 10.18 -12.27
C LEU A 70 13.63 9.61 -12.38
N ALA A 71 13.99 8.68 -11.50
CA ALA A 71 15.19 7.85 -11.65
C ALA A 71 14.86 6.43 -12.13
N LYS A 72 15.88 5.62 -12.43
CA LYS A 72 15.67 4.24 -12.88
C LYS A 72 15.18 3.38 -11.69
N HIS A 73 14.35 2.38 -11.96
CA HIS A 73 13.83 1.43 -10.96
C HIS A 73 13.03 2.15 -9.87
N ALA A 74 12.28 3.17 -10.28
CA ALA A 74 11.31 3.87 -9.45
C ALA A 74 10.01 3.05 -9.35
N LEU A 75 9.38 3.05 -8.18
CA LEU A 75 7.97 2.74 -8.04
C LEU A 75 7.19 4.04 -8.20
N VAL A 76 6.47 4.21 -9.31
CA VAL A 76 5.67 5.42 -9.58
C VAL A 76 4.22 5.12 -9.27
N ILE A 77 3.59 5.92 -8.40
CA ILE A 77 2.19 5.72 -8.01
C ILE A 77 1.37 6.96 -8.35
N GLY A 78 0.14 6.78 -8.79
CA GLY A 78 -0.77 7.91 -9.02
C GLY A 78 -1.89 7.62 -10.02
N THR A 79 -2.59 8.69 -10.38
CA THR A 79 -3.63 8.70 -11.41
C THR A 79 -3.16 9.59 -12.57
N PRO A 80 -3.77 9.48 -13.76
CA PRO A 80 -3.53 10.45 -14.83
C PRO A 80 -3.82 11.91 -14.44
N ALA A 81 -4.67 12.16 -13.46
CA ALA A 81 -5.04 13.52 -13.03
C ALA A 81 -3.99 14.16 -12.10
N ASN A 82 -3.24 13.36 -11.33
CA ASN A 82 -2.30 13.87 -10.32
C ASN A 82 -0.83 13.53 -10.59
N SER A 83 -0.55 12.67 -11.59
CA SER A 83 0.80 12.31 -11.99
C SER A 83 0.97 12.45 -13.51
N PRO A 84 1.70 13.48 -13.98
CA PRO A 84 2.08 13.61 -15.39
C PRO A 84 2.82 12.38 -15.93
N LEU A 85 3.59 11.68 -15.08
CA LEU A 85 4.26 10.45 -15.47
C LEU A 85 3.27 9.32 -15.78
N ILE A 86 2.26 9.12 -14.94
CA ILE A 86 1.18 8.15 -15.21
C ILE A 86 0.35 8.58 -16.43
N ALA A 87 0.03 9.87 -16.57
CA ALA A 87 -0.68 10.40 -17.73
C ALA A 87 0.07 10.15 -19.04
N SER A 88 1.41 10.27 -19.04
CA SER A 88 2.25 10.09 -20.22
C SER A 88 2.20 8.69 -20.82
N LEU A 89 1.78 7.69 -20.04
CA LEU A 89 1.65 6.31 -20.47
C LEU A 89 0.40 6.03 -21.30
N GLN A 90 -0.54 6.99 -21.37
CA GLN A 90 -1.77 6.89 -22.19
C GLN A 90 -2.52 5.56 -21.97
N LEU A 91 -2.67 5.15 -20.71
CA LEU A 91 -3.28 3.87 -20.36
C LEU A 91 -4.76 3.77 -20.78
N GLY A 92 -5.43 4.89 -21.05
CA GLY A 92 -6.70 4.99 -21.79
C GLY A 92 -7.74 3.95 -21.37
N ASP A 93 -8.18 3.15 -22.34
CA ASP A 93 -9.21 2.11 -22.17
C ASP A 93 -8.86 1.08 -21.08
N ARG A 94 -7.57 0.81 -20.85
CA ARG A 94 -7.14 -0.13 -19.82
C ARG A 94 -7.49 0.37 -18.42
N LEU A 95 -7.37 1.67 -18.18
CA LEU A 95 -7.80 2.27 -16.92
C LEU A 95 -9.32 2.46 -16.90
N ALA A 96 -9.94 2.89 -18.00
CA ALA A 96 -11.39 3.09 -18.07
C ALA A 96 -12.18 1.83 -17.67
N ALA A 97 -11.69 0.64 -18.08
CA ALA A 97 -12.31 -0.65 -17.74
C ALA A 97 -12.26 -1.02 -16.25
N LEU A 98 -11.51 -0.29 -15.42
CA LEU A 98 -11.25 -0.63 -14.01
C LEU A 98 -12.12 0.17 -13.02
N GLY A 99 -12.89 1.15 -13.50
CA GLY A 99 -13.74 1.99 -12.66
C GLY A 99 -12.96 2.75 -11.59
N ASP A 100 -13.65 3.20 -10.54
CA ASP A 100 -13.05 4.13 -9.58
C ASP A 100 -12.10 3.46 -8.58
N GLU A 101 -12.28 2.18 -8.29
CA GLU A 101 -11.52 1.48 -7.25
C GLU A 101 -10.47 0.50 -7.81
N GLY A 102 -10.47 0.28 -9.12
CA GLY A 102 -9.51 -0.61 -9.76
C GLY A 102 -8.16 0.04 -10.04
N TYR A 103 -7.16 -0.80 -10.30
CA TYR A 103 -5.77 -0.39 -10.50
C TYR A 103 -5.01 -1.32 -11.44
N ILE A 104 -3.89 -0.82 -11.95
CA ILE A 104 -2.89 -1.53 -12.74
C ILE A 104 -1.56 -1.50 -11.99
N ILE A 105 -0.91 -2.67 -11.86
CA ILE A 105 0.48 -2.81 -11.43
C ILE A 105 1.27 -3.32 -12.63
N GLU A 106 2.22 -2.54 -13.12
CA GLU A 106 2.94 -2.92 -14.35
C GLU A 106 4.41 -2.48 -14.31
N GLN A 107 5.31 -3.36 -14.75
CA GLN A 107 6.68 -2.98 -15.09
C GLN A 107 6.70 -2.43 -16.52
N THR A 108 7.09 -1.18 -16.67
CA THR A 108 7.10 -0.48 -17.96
C THR A 108 8.30 0.47 -18.06
N ARG A 109 8.30 1.36 -19.06
CA ARG A 109 9.30 2.40 -19.23
C ARG A 109 8.66 3.77 -19.38
N ILE A 110 9.12 4.73 -18.60
CA ILE A 110 8.81 6.16 -18.78
C ILE A 110 10.11 6.88 -19.12
N ASN A 111 10.14 7.63 -20.23
CA ASN A 111 11.35 8.32 -20.72
C ASN A 111 12.57 7.37 -20.84
N LYS A 112 12.37 6.16 -21.36
CA LYS A 112 13.37 5.07 -21.49
C LYS A 112 13.91 4.52 -20.16
N ARG A 113 13.41 4.98 -19.00
CA ARG A 113 13.81 4.46 -17.68
C ARG A 113 12.89 3.30 -17.28
N PRO A 114 13.43 2.15 -16.84
CA PRO A 114 12.59 1.07 -16.31
C PRO A 114 11.95 1.52 -15.00
N VAL A 115 10.65 1.30 -14.87
CA VAL A 115 9.85 1.66 -13.70
C VAL A 115 8.82 0.57 -13.42
N THR A 116 8.36 0.50 -12.19
CA THR A 116 7.11 -0.18 -11.86
C THR A 116 6.07 0.89 -11.57
N ILE A 117 4.88 0.78 -12.15
CA ILE A 117 3.78 1.71 -11.91
C ILE A 117 2.70 1.05 -11.06
N ILE A 118 2.03 1.87 -10.24
CA ILE A 118 0.72 1.59 -9.67
C ILE A 118 -0.20 2.71 -10.14
N ALA A 119 -1.01 2.43 -11.16
CA ALA A 119 -1.88 3.40 -11.80
C ALA A 119 -3.36 3.09 -11.51
N ALA A 120 -4.16 4.11 -11.27
CA ALA A 120 -5.61 3.98 -11.09
C ALA A 120 -6.36 5.22 -11.61
N ASN A 121 -7.69 5.16 -11.66
CA ASN A 121 -8.53 6.32 -11.97
C ASN A 121 -8.71 7.26 -10.77
N SER A 122 -8.64 6.72 -9.55
CA SER A 122 -8.79 7.48 -8.30
C SER A 122 -7.67 7.16 -7.31
N ASP A 123 -7.52 8.02 -6.32
CA ASP A 123 -6.52 7.83 -5.26
C ASP A 123 -6.76 6.57 -4.41
N VAL A 124 -8.03 6.16 -4.21
CA VAL A 124 -8.34 4.92 -3.49
C VAL A 124 -7.95 3.68 -4.30
N GLY A 125 -8.06 3.73 -5.62
CA GLY A 125 -7.52 2.67 -6.49
C GLY A 125 -6.00 2.56 -6.35
N VAL A 126 -5.27 3.68 -6.25
CA VAL A 126 -3.82 3.68 -5.99
C VAL A 126 -3.51 3.05 -4.62
N LEU A 127 -4.29 3.37 -3.59
CA LEU A 127 -4.17 2.77 -2.25
C LEU A 127 -4.31 1.24 -2.31
N TYR A 128 -5.37 0.74 -2.96
CA TYR A 128 -5.59 -0.70 -3.10
C TYR A 128 -4.50 -1.40 -3.92
N GLY A 129 -4.04 -0.77 -5.01
CA GLY A 129 -2.92 -1.28 -5.80
C GLY A 129 -1.62 -1.34 -5.02
N SER A 130 -1.40 -0.40 -4.11
CA SER A 130 -0.22 -0.34 -3.24
C SER A 130 -0.20 -1.46 -2.20
N PHE A 131 -1.34 -1.75 -1.57
CA PHE A 131 -1.46 -2.91 -0.69
C PHE A 131 -1.29 -4.23 -1.46
N HIS A 132 -1.80 -4.33 -2.69
CA HIS A 132 -1.54 -5.51 -3.52
C HIS A 132 -0.04 -5.63 -3.86
N PHE A 133 0.61 -4.54 -4.23
CA PHE A 133 2.04 -4.56 -4.51
C PHE A 133 2.87 -5.02 -3.31
N LEU A 134 2.58 -4.51 -2.10
CA LEU A 134 3.20 -4.98 -0.86
C LEU A 134 2.91 -6.47 -0.62
N ARG A 135 1.67 -6.91 -0.83
CA ARG A 135 1.28 -8.32 -0.73
C ARG A 135 2.09 -9.21 -1.66
N LEU A 136 2.38 -8.79 -2.89
CA LEU A 136 3.21 -9.57 -3.83
C LEU A 136 4.61 -9.80 -3.27
N ILE A 137 5.22 -8.78 -2.67
CA ILE A 137 6.55 -8.89 -2.06
C ILE A 137 6.50 -9.77 -0.80
N GLN A 138 5.50 -9.57 0.08
CA GLN A 138 5.30 -10.39 1.28
C GLN A 138 5.11 -11.87 0.94
N THR A 139 4.41 -12.15 -0.16
CA THR A 139 4.14 -13.52 -0.66
C THR A 139 5.19 -13.99 -1.68
N ARG A 140 6.32 -13.29 -1.79
CA ARG A 140 7.51 -13.69 -2.54
C ARG A 140 7.27 -13.90 -4.05
N GLN A 141 6.36 -13.12 -4.63
CA GLN A 141 6.06 -13.16 -6.06
C GLN A 141 7.13 -12.42 -6.87
N PRO A 142 7.53 -12.92 -8.05
CA PRO A 142 8.44 -12.19 -8.93
C PRO A 142 7.79 -10.91 -9.44
N LEU A 143 8.58 -9.83 -9.56
CA LEU A 143 8.12 -8.56 -10.16
C LEU A 143 8.61 -8.36 -11.60
N ASP A 144 9.45 -9.27 -12.11
CA ASP A 144 9.91 -9.24 -13.48
C ASP A 144 8.73 -9.42 -14.44
N LYS A 145 8.55 -8.48 -15.37
CA LYS A 145 7.45 -8.44 -16.34
C LYS A 145 6.06 -8.47 -15.69
N ILE A 146 5.93 -7.98 -14.46
CA ILE A 146 4.62 -7.85 -13.82
C ILE A 146 3.70 -6.98 -14.68
N SER A 147 2.49 -7.47 -14.94
CA SER A 147 1.39 -6.73 -15.57
C SER A 147 0.08 -7.31 -15.03
N ILE A 148 -0.48 -6.64 -14.03
CA ILE A 148 -1.67 -7.07 -13.29
C ILE A 148 -2.66 -5.91 -13.32
N SER A 149 -3.93 -6.21 -13.57
CA SER A 149 -5.03 -5.27 -13.36
C SER A 149 -6.09 -5.94 -12.49
N SER A 150 -6.68 -5.19 -11.56
CA SER A 150 -7.74 -5.71 -10.69
C SER A 150 -8.74 -4.61 -10.36
N ALA A 151 -10.01 -4.97 -10.29
CA ALA A 151 -11.10 -4.11 -9.85
C ALA A 151 -12.05 -4.91 -8.95
N PRO A 152 -12.61 -4.29 -7.90
CA PRO A 152 -13.56 -4.98 -7.04
C PRO A 152 -14.81 -5.39 -7.82
N LYS A 153 -15.37 -6.56 -7.49
CA LYS A 153 -16.61 -7.07 -8.09
C LYS A 153 -17.87 -6.67 -7.33
N LEU A 154 -17.71 -6.19 -6.10
CA LEU A 154 -18.80 -5.75 -5.23
C LEU A 154 -18.51 -4.31 -4.80
N GLN A 155 -19.53 -3.46 -4.92
CA GLN A 155 -19.46 -2.05 -4.57
C GLN A 155 -19.30 -1.85 -3.05
N HIS A 156 -20.14 -2.52 -2.25
CA HIS A 156 -20.11 -2.40 -0.79
C HIS A 156 -19.36 -3.58 -0.17
N ARG A 157 -18.20 -3.30 0.43
CA ARG A 157 -17.33 -4.26 1.12
C ARG A 157 -17.17 -3.82 2.57
N VAL A 158 -18.25 -3.98 3.34
CA VAL A 158 -18.40 -3.41 4.68
C VAL A 158 -18.17 -4.44 5.76
N ILE A 159 -17.81 -3.96 6.95
CA ILE A 159 -17.70 -4.76 8.18
C ILE A 159 -18.68 -4.25 9.21
N ASN A 160 -19.23 -5.17 9.99
CA ASN A 160 -20.18 -4.87 11.05
C ASN A 160 -19.52 -5.14 12.41
N HIS A 161 -19.73 -4.21 13.34
CA HIS A 161 -19.32 -4.32 14.74
C HIS A 161 -20.58 -4.38 15.60
N TRP A 162 -20.69 -5.40 16.44
CA TRP A 162 -21.81 -5.55 17.38
C TRP A 162 -21.40 -5.00 18.74
N ASP A 163 -20.98 -3.74 18.72
CA ASP A 163 -20.36 -3.07 19.86
C ASP A 163 -21.40 -2.26 20.61
N ASN A 164 -21.60 -2.56 21.89
CA ASN A 164 -22.41 -1.71 22.75
C ASN A 164 -21.63 -0.45 23.17
N LEU A 165 -22.35 0.62 23.49
CA LEU A 165 -21.74 1.88 23.93
C LEU A 165 -21.00 1.77 25.27
N ASN A 166 -21.29 0.75 26.08
CA ASN A 166 -20.50 0.42 27.27
C ASN A 166 -19.17 -0.30 26.94
N ARG A 167 -18.82 -0.40 25.65
CA ARG A 167 -17.64 -1.05 25.06
C ARG A 167 -17.61 -2.58 25.16
N VAL A 168 -18.64 -3.23 25.72
CA VAL A 168 -18.77 -4.69 25.63
C VAL A 168 -19.29 -5.08 24.25
N VAL A 169 -18.62 -6.03 23.60
CA VAL A 169 -18.98 -6.49 22.25
C VAL A 169 -19.88 -7.72 22.35
N GLU A 170 -21.06 -7.66 21.74
CA GLU A 170 -21.94 -8.82 21.63
C GLU A 170 -21.32 -9.86 20.70
N ARG A 171 -21.23 -11.11 21.17
CA ARG A 171 -20.45 -12.18 20.52
C ARG A 171 -18.98 -11.79 20.29
N GLY A 172 -18.44 -10.94 21.16
CA GLY A 172 -17.02 -10.55 21.14
C GLY A 172 -16.14 -11.52 21.91
N TYR A 173 -15.07 -11.99 21.26
CA TYR A 173 -14.09 -12.91 21.84
C TYR A 173 -12.67 -12.34 21.87
N ALA A 174 -12.52 -11.04 21.58
CA ALA A 174 -11.23 -10.36 21.37
C ALA A 174 -11.03 -9.12 22.26
N GLY A 175 -11.76 -9.04 23.38
CA GLY A 175 -11.71 -7.93 24.32
C GLY A 175 -12.81 -6.89 24.09
N LEU A 176 -12.58 -5.67 24.60
CA LEU A 176 -13.50 -4.55 24.49
C LEU A 176 -13.51 -3.94 23.09
N SER A 177 -14.56 -3.18 22.80
CA SER A 177 -14.68 -2.33 21.63
C SER A 177 -13.43 -1.46 21.44
N LEU A 178 -13.03 -1.35 20.17
CA LEU A 178 -11.95 -0.45 19.74
C LEU A 178 -12.28 1.00 20.09
N TRP A 179 -13.55 1.38 20.00
CA TRP A 179 -14.03 2.75 20.13
C TRP A 179 -14.02 3.20 21.60
N ASP A 180 -13.13 4.12 21.92
CA ASP A 180 -13.02 4.70 23.26
C ASP A 180 -13.83 5.99 23.38
N TRP A 181 -15.14 5.82 23.54
CA TRP A 181 -16.11 6.94 23.54
C TRP A 181 -15.80 8.03 24.57
N GLY A 182 -15.23 7.67 25.72
CA GLY A 182 -14.95 8.62 26.80
C GLY A 182 -13.84 9.62 26.51
N THR A 183 -13.02 9.36 25.50
CA THR A 183 -11.91 10.24 25.09
C THR A 183 -12.11 10.87 23.72
N LEU A 184 -13.21 10.54 23.03
CA LEU A 184 -13.55 11.10 21.72
C LEU A 184 -14.38 12.39 21.87
N PRO A 185 -14.15 13.40 21.02
CA PRO A 185 -13.26 13.44 19.85
C PRO A 185 -11.80 13.86 20.13
N GLU A 186 -11.44 14.19 21.38
CA GLU A 186 -10.17 14.81 21.74
C GLU A 186 -8.96 13.90 21.52
N HIS A 187 -9.10 12.60 21.79
CA HIS A 187 -8.04 11.61 21.63
C HIS A 187 -8.26 10.72 20.40
N LYS A 188 -7.44 10.91 19.38
CA LYS A 188 -7.41 10.06 18.17
C LYS A 188 -6.31 9.01 18.34
N SER A 189 -6.67 7.86 18.89
CA SER A 189 -5.74 6.74 19.08
C SER A 189 -5.09 6.29 17.78
N GLN A 190 -3.80 5.96 17.81
CA GLN A 190 -3.07 5.36 16.69
C GLN A 190 -3.73 4.07 16.20
N ARG A 191 -4.38 3.33 17.11
CA ARG A 191 -5.10 2.08 16.78
C ARG A 191 -6.27 2.29 15.83
N TYR A 192 -6.86 3.49 15.78
CA TYR A 192 -7.90 3.82 14.79
C TYR A 192 -7.34 3.93 13.38
N VAL A 193 -6.12 4.45 13.24
CA VAL A 193 -5.40 4.49 11.97
C VAL A 193 -4.97 3.08 11.57
N ASP A 194 -4.46 2.28 12.51
CA ASP A 194 -4.06 0.89 12.23
C ASP A 194 -5.24 -0.01 11.90
N TYR A 195 -6.41 0.21 12.47
CA TYR A 195 -7.65 -0.47 12.09
C TYR A 195 -8.10 -0.15 10.66
N ALA A 196 -7.80 1.07 10.17
CA ALA A 196 -8.12 1.48 8.81
C ALA A 196 -7.08 1.01 7.76
N ARG A 197 -5.88 0.61 8.21
CA ARG A 197 -4.80 0.06 7.37
C ARG A 197 -5.05 -1.41 7.07
#